data_AF-K1ST21-F1
#
_entry.id   AF-K1ST21-F1
#
_cell.length_a   1.000
_cell.length_b   1.000
_cell.length_c   1.000
_cell.angle_alpha   90.00
_cell.angle_beta   90.00
_cell.angle_gamma   90.00
#
_symmetry.space_group_name_H-M   'P 1'
#
loop_
_entity.id
_entity.type
_entity.pdbx_description
1 polymer ?
#
loop_
_entity_poly.entity_id
_entity_poly.type
_entity_poly.pdbx_seq_one_letter_code
_entity_poly.pdbx_strand_id
1 'polypeptide(L)'
;RTFTGENGLATRLNKICDKAANTSSGSPGALVSLAGVIGKGTEKDNTIKDKLDAISKKLESLNMVYEKRKQRYWNQFNAMETALSNMSSQSSWLSQMMG
;
A
#
# COMPACT_ATOMS: atom_id res chain seq x y z
N ARG A 1 -14.14 -1.01 -51.29
CA ARG A 1 -15.30 -0.73 -50.39
C ARG A 1 -15.19 -1.46 -49.04
N THR A 2 -14.54 -2.62 -48.95
CA THR A 2 -14.36 -3.44 -47.72
C THR A 2 -13.40 -2.84 -46.67
N PHE A 3 -12.42 -2.05 -47.08
CA PHE A 3 -11.45 -1.46 -46.15
C PHE A 3 -11.88 -0.09 -45.60
N THR A 4 -12.48 0.77 -46.43
CA THR A 4 -12.74 2.20 -46.12
C THR A 4 -14.19 2.64 -46.22
N GLY A 5 -15.14 1.74 -46.52
CA GLY A 5 -16.57 2.07 -46.49
C GLY A 5 -17.06 2.38 -45.07
N GLU A 6 -18.30 2.88 -44.91
CA GLU A 6 -18.91 3.20 -43.59
C GLU A 6 -18.84 2.03 -42.59
N ASN A 7 -18.84 0.79 -43.07
CA ASN A 7 -18.68 -0.44 -42.30
C ASN A 7 -17.37 -1.22 -42.63
N GLY A 8 -16.42 -0.55 -43.27
CA GLY A 8 -15.13 -1.12 -43.62
C GLY A 8 -14.27 -1.40 -42.38
N LEU A 9 -13.34 -2.34 -42.52
CA LEU A 9 -12.47 -2.79 -41.43
C LEU A 9 -11.70 -1.64 -40.75
N ALA A 10 -11.19 -0.67 -41.53
CA ALA A 10 -10.46 0.47 -40.97
C ALA A 10 -11.38 1.39 -40.14
N THR A 11 -12.62 1.60 -40.59
CA THR A 11 -13.64 2.39 -39.87
C THR A 11 -14.03 1.74 -38.54
N ARG A 12 -14.10 0.40 -38.50
CA ARG A 12 -14.37 -0.34 -37.26
C ARG A 12 -13.19 -0.31 -36.30
N LEU A 13 -11.96 -0.44 -36.81
CA LEU A 13 -10.74 -0.30 -36.01
C LEU A 13 -10.62 1.10 -35.41
N ASN A 14 -10.85 2.17 -36.19
CA ASN A 14 -10.86 3.53 -35.67
C ASN A 14 -11.93 3.72 -34.58
N LYS A 15 -13.15 3.24 -34.79
CA LYS A 15 -14.21 3.30 -33.76
C LYS A 15 -13.84 2.57 -32.47
N ILE A 16 -13.07 1.49 -32.54
CA ILE A 16 -12.59 0.76 -31.35
C ILE A 16 -11.50 1.56 -30.65
N CYS A 17 -10.53 2.12 -31.38
CA CYS A 17 -9.52 3.02 -30.83
C CYS A 17 -10.15 4.26 -30.17
N ASP A 18 -11.10 4.90 -30.83
CA ASP A 18 -11.83 6.07 -30.33
C ASP A 18 -12.62 5.74 -29.07
N LYS A 19 -13.25 4.56 -29.02
CA LYS A 19 -13.96 4.08 -27.81
C LYS A 19 -13.00 3.75 -26.67
N ALA A 20 -11.84 3.19 -26.96
CA ALA A 20 -10.84 2.87 -25.94
C ALA A 20 -10.19 4.13 -25.35
N ALA A 21 -9.98 5.16 -26.17
CA ALA A 21 -9.38 6.44 -25.81
C ALA A 21 -10.41 7.52 -25.42
N ASN A 22 -11.70 7.19 -25.36
CA ASN A 22 -12.74 8.17 -25.11
C ASN A 22 -12.57 8.83 -23.73
N THR A 23 -12.35 10.14 -23.72
CA THR A 23 -12.11 10.96 -22.52
C THR A 23 -13.40 11.52 -21.90
N SER A 24 -14.58 11.15 -22.43
CA SER A 24 -15.86 11.59 -21.91
C SER A 24 -16.07 11.16 -20.46
N SER A 25 -16.52 12.09 -19.62
CA SER A 25 -16.86 11.83 -18.22
C SER A 25 -18.06 10.89 -18.02
N GLY A 26 -18.96 10.80 -19.01
CA GLY A 26 -20.18 9.99 -18.91
C GLY A 26 -20.02 8.55 -19.43
N SER A 27 -18.99 8.28 -20.24
CA SER A 27 -18.66 6.94 -20.73
C SER A 27 -17.17 6.87 -21.07
N PRO A 28 -16.29 6.93 -20.05
CA PRO A 28 -14.86 6.86 -20.25
C PRO A 28 -14.45 5.55 -20.93
N GLY A 29 -13.54 5.63 -21.88
CA GLY A 29 -12.99 4.49 -22.59
C GLY A 29 -12.15 3.60 -21.68
N ALA A 30 -11.93 2.34 -22.07
CA ALA A 30 -11.23 1.36 -21.23
C ALA A 30 -9.81 1.79 -20.82
N LEU A 31 -9.06 2.44 -21.73
CA LEU A 31 -7.72 2.94 -21.42
C LEU A 31 -7.76 4.17 -20.52
N VAL A 32 -8.77 5.02 -20.71
CA VAL A 32 -9.04 6.21 -19.88
C VAL A 32 -9.47 5.82 -18.47
N SER A 33 -10.27 4.77 -18.32
CA SER A 33 -10.65 4.24 -17.01
C SER A 33 -9.47 3.59 -16.27
N LEU A 34 -8.51 3.01 -17.01
CA LEU A 34 -7.33 2.37 -16.43
C LEU A 34 -6.26 3.38 -16.00
N ALA A 35 -5.99 4.39 -16.83
CA ALA A 35 -4.94 5.39 -16.59
C ALA A 35 -5.43 6.65 -15.86
N GLY A 36 -6.74 6.93 -15.88
CA GLY A 36 -7.29 8.24 -15.54
C GLY A 36 -7.01 9.27 -16.65
N VAL A 37 -7.90 10.26 -16.79
CA VAL A 37 -7.69 11.40 -17.71
C VAL A 37 -7.55 12.67 -16.89
N ILE A 38 -6.46 13.39 -17.13
CA ILE A 38 -6.16 14.70 -16.53
C ILE A 38 -7.31 15.66 -16.85
N GLY A 39 -7.99 16.20 -15.83
CA GLY A 39 -9.06 17.19 -15.97
C GLY A 39 -10.51 16.67 -15.90
N LYS A 40 -10.75 15.40 -15.54
CA LYS A 40 -12.10 14.82 -15.32
C LYS A 40 -12.16 14.08 -13.99
N GLY A 41 -13.37 13.78 -13.47
CA GLY A 41 -13.55 13.09 -12.16
C GLY A 41 -12.78 11.77 -12.00
N THR A 42 -12.45 11.10 -13.12
CA THR A 42 -11.58 9.92 -13.20
C THR A 42 -10.09 10.18 -12.95
N GLU A 43 -9.68 11.43 -12.76
CA GLU A 43 -8.32 11.79 -12.34
C GLU A 43 -8.05 11.40 -10.88
N LYS A 44 -9.09 11.41 -10.04
CA LYS A 44 -8.97 11.04 -8.62
C LYS A 44 -9.25 9.57 -8.33
N ASP A 45 -10.05 8.91 -9.16
CA ASP A 45 -10.45 7.50 -9.04
C ASP A 45 -9.94 6.71 -10.25
N ASN A 46 -8.62 6.50 -10.34
CA ASN A 46 -8.05 5.57 -11.31
C ASN A 46 -7.58 4.31 -10.58
N THR A 47 -7.73 3.15 -11.22
CA THR A 47 -7.41 1.84 -10.62
C THR A 47 -5.96 1.73 -10.16
N ILE A 48 -5.05 2.53 -10.73
CA ILE A 48 -3.63 2.56 -10.36
C ILE A 48 -3.44 3.31 -9.03
N LYS A 49 -4.15 4.41 -8.82
CA LYS A 49 -4.14 5.21 -7.61
C LYS A 49 -4.80 4.46 -6.47
N ASP A 50 -5.92 3.78 -6.71
CA ASP A 50 -6.52 2.90 -5.70
C ASP A 50 -5.54 1.80 -5.26
N LYS A 51 -4.78 1.23 -6.21
CA LYS A 51 -3.72 0.27 -5.91
C LYS A 51 -2.55 0.89 -5.14
N LEU A 52 -2.12 2.10 -5.50
CA LEU A 52 -1.09 2.85 -4.78
C LEU A 52 -1.53 3.18 -3.35
N ASP A 53 -2.76 3.63 -3.16
CA ASP A 53 -3.33 3.91 -1.83
C ASP A 53 -3.45 2.64 -1.00
N ALA A 54 -3.85 1.52 -1.61
CA ALA A 54 -3.88 0.22 -0.93
C ALA A 54 -2.47 -0.24 -0.52
N ILE A 55 -1.46 -0.03 -1.37
CA ILE A 55 -0.06 -0.34 -1.05
C ILE A 55 0.44 0.57 0.09
N SER A 56 0.16 1.87 0.03
CA SER A 56 0.53 2.84 1.08
C SER A 56 -0.09 2.48 2.42
N LYS A 57 -1.39 2.19 2.47
CA LYS A 57 -2.08 1.73 3.69
C LYS A 57 -1.47 0.44 4.25
N LYS A 58 -1.08 -0.49 3.37
CA LYS A 58 -0.42 -1.73 3.79
C LYS A 58 0.97 -1.45 4.37
N LEU A 59 1.72 -0.53 3.78
CA LEU A 59 3.02 -0.10 4.29
C LEU A 59 2.91 0.57 5.66
N GLU A 60 1.93 1.45 5.85
CA GLU A 60 1.64 2.09 7.15
C GLU A 60 1.29 1.06 8.22
N SER A 61 0.45 0.08 7.90
CA SER A 61 0.09 -1.00 8.82
C SER A 61 1.31 -1.85 9.21
N LEU A 62 2.15 -2.20 8.23
CA LEU A 62 3.40 -2.93 8.49
C LEU A 62 4.35 -2.12 9.38
N ASN A 63 4.48 -0.82 9.14
CA ASN A 63 5.31 0.07 9.95
C ASN A 63 4.79 0.16 11.40
N MET A 64 3.48 0.28 11.58
CA MET A 64 2.86 0.29 12.92
C MET A 64 3.12 -1.01 13.68
N VAL A 65 3.00 -2.16 13.01
CA VAL A 65 3.30 -3.47 13.61
C VAL A 65 4.79 -3.58 13.96
N TYR A 66 5.67 -3.09 13.10
CA TYR A 66 7.11 -3.07 13.33
C TYR A 66 7.47 -2.24 14.58
N GLU A 67 6.97 -1.01 14.67
CA GLU A 67 7.21 -0.12 15.81
C GLU A 67 6.67 -0.71 17.12
N LYS A 68 5.48 -1.32 17.09
CA LYS A 68 4.91 -2.02 18.25
C LYS A 68 5.79 -3.19 18.71
N ARG A 69 6.34 -3.96 17.78
CA ARG A 69 7.28 -5.07 18.10
C ARG A 69 8.57 -4.54 18.69
N LYS A 70 9.14 -3.47 18.12
CA LYS A 70 10.35 -2.80 18.64
C LYS A 70 10.13 -2.34 20.09
N GLN A 71 9.01 -1.66 20.36
CA GLN A 71 8.66 -1.22 21.71
C GLN A 71 8.49 -2.40 22.68
N ARG A 72 7.84 -3.49 22.25
CA ARG A 72 7.71 -4.71 23.06
C ARG A 72 9.07 -5.28 23.44
N TYR A 73 9.99 -5.42 22.48
CA TYR A 73 11.33 -5.94 22.76
C TYR A 73 12.13 -5.02 23.67
N TRP A 74 12.02 -3.70 23.48
CA TRP A 74 12.66 -2.73 24.38
C TRP A 74 12.16 -2.86 25.83
N ASN A 75 10.85 -3.00 26.01
CA ASN A 75 10.29 -3.20 27.35
C ASN A 75 10.75 -4.52 27.99
N GLN A 76 10.86 -5.59 27.18
CA GLN A 76 11.38 -6.87 27.67
C GLN A 76 12.85 -6.77 28.07
N PHE A 77 13.66 -6.07 27.27
CA PHE A 77 15.06 -5.83 27.59
C PHE A 77 15.21 -5.07 28.92
N ASN A 78 14.48 -3.96 29.11
CA ASN A 78 14.54 -3.19 30.36
C ASN A 78 14.05 -4.00 31.57
N ALA A 79 13.02 -4.84 31.39
CA ALA A 79 12.55 -5.73 32.43
C ALA A 79 13.62 -6.80 32.79
N MET A 80 14.33 -7.32 31.80
CA MET A 80 15.45 -8.25 32.01
C MET A 80 16.62 -7.57 32.72
N GLU A 81 17.00 -6.35 32.34
CA GLU A 81 18.04 -5.59 33.05
C GLU A 81 17.66 -5.34 34.51
N THR A 82 16.40 -4.97 34.76
CA THR A 82 15.88 -4.77 36.11
C THR A 82 15.91 -6.07 36.91
N ALA A 83 15.47 -7.18 36.31
CA ALA A 83 15.49 -8.50 36.95
C ALA A 83 16.91 -8.94 37.28
N LEU A 84 17.88 -8.75 36.37
CA LEU A 84 19.29 -9.05 36.60
C LEU A 84 19.89 -8.19 37.71
N SER A 85 19.58 -6.89 37.75
CA SER A 85 20.02 -5.99 38.82
C SER A 85 19.47 -6.41 40.19
N ASN A 86 18.19 -6.77 40.25
CA ASN A 86 17.56 -7.30 41.45
C ASN A 86 18.16 -8.65 41.87
N MET A 87 18.42 -9.54 40.91
CA MET A 87 19.00 -10.86 41.18
C MET A 87 20.44 -10.75 41.69
N SER A 88 21.25 -9.86 41.11
CA SER A 88 22.60 -9.55 41.59
C SER A 88 22.60 -9.03 43.04
N SER A 89 21.64 -8.16 43.36
CA SER A 89 21.44 -7.65 44.72
C SER A 89 21.03 -8.76 45.70
N GLN A 90 20.17 -9.68 45.28
CA GLN A 90 19.76 -10.85 46.07
C GLN A 90 20.89 -11.87 46.26
N SER A 91 21.68 -12.16 45.21
CA SER A 91 22.82 -13.08 45.32
C SER A 91 23.90 -12.52 46.24
N SER A 92 24.10 -11.20 46.23
CA SER A 92 25.06 -10.54 47.12
C SER A 92 24.62 -10.66 48.59
N TRP A 93 23.33 -10.50 48.87
CA TRP A 93 22.77 -10.69 50.21
C TRP A 93 22.86 -12.15 50.69
N LEU A 94 22.52 -13.12 49.84
CA LEU A 94 22.66 -14.55 50.15
C LEU A 94 24.12 -14.94 50.43
N SER A 95 25.06 -14.44 49.62
CA SER A 95 26.49 -14.68 49.82
C SER A 95 26.97 -14.11 51.17
N GLN A 96 26.49 -12.92 51.57
CA GLN A 96 26.80 -12.33 52.88
C GLN A 96 26.17 -13.05 54.07
N MET A 97 25.08 -13.80 53.88
CA MET A 97 24.44 -14.55 54.97
C MET A 97 24.97 -15.98 55.11
N MET A 98 25.58 -16.51 54.04
CA MET A 98 26.18 -17.85 54.00
C MET A 98 27.71 -17.84 54.20
N GLY A 99 28.35 -16.67 54.19
CA GLY A 99 29.77 -16.46 54.52
C GLY A 99 29.94 -15.90 55.93
#